data_AF-A0A2W0AC25-F1
#
_entry.id   AF-A0A2W0AC25-F1
#
_cell.length_a   1.000
_cell.length_b   1.000
_cell.length_c   1.000
_cell.angle_alpha   90.00
_cell.angle_beta   90.00
_cell.angle_gamma   90.00
#
_symmetry.space_group_name_H-M   'P 1'
#
loop_
_entity.id
_entity.type
_entity.pdbx_description
1 polymer ?
#
loop_
_entity_poly.entity_id
_entity_poly.type
_entity_poly.pdbx_seq_one_letter_code
_entity_poly.pdbx_strand_id
1 'polypeptide(L)'
;MFEDALLSTGRGPSASTSGGYRRPVMKGILDIESAAISEQIISIYPGSDSFATLPPGRPPVSSSRPWRMAYLPERLIRLLSAVSKTLRMRWFWYSIASSLCWTGWAFTAKLGSKEIPPATMQFVSAFGFLLVGIVLFVVKKFQLSSSWRGGRYALLSGLFLGLGGIALYGAYRASGNGSVVTAVTSLYPVVTVLFAVTFLREKLNKLQVLGIFFAAGAILLLSS
;
A
#
# COMPACT_ATOMS: atom_id res chain seq x y z
N MET A 1 -27.82 20.95 -56.74
CA MET A 1 -27.05 22.21 -56.56
C MET A 1 -26.36 22.08 -55.20
N PHE A 2 -25.21 21.45 -55.03
CA PHE A 2 -24.03 21.33 -55.90
C PHE A 2 -23.32 19.98 -55.67
N GLU A 3 -22.89 19.38 -56.77
CA GLU A 3 -21.88 18.31 -56.82
C GLU A 3 -20.46 18.90 -56.70
N ASP A 4 -19.49 18.01 -56.48
CA ASP A 4 -18.11 18.08 -56.96
C ASP A 4 -17.20 19.22 -56.50
N ALA A 5 -16.39 18.90 -55.49
CA ALA A 5 -14.99 19.34 -55.44
C ALA A 5 -14.10 18.13 -55.14
N LEU A 6 -13.68 17.50 -56.23
CA LEU A 6 -12.74 16.41 -56.33
C LEU A 6 -11.35 16.79 -55.78
N LEU A 7 -10.79 15.82 -55.05
CA LEU A 7 -9.48 15.21 -55.29
C LEU A 7 -8.29 16.12 -55.65
N SER A 8 -7.29 16.13 -54.76
CA SER A 8 -5.84 16.14 -55.04
C SER A 8 -5.15 16.62 -53.76
N THR A 9 -4.10 16.07 -53.19
CA THR A 9 -3.15 14.98 -53.47
C THR A 9 -2.32 14.87 -52.17
N GLY A 10 -1.80 13.71 -51.81
CA GLY A 10 -0.87 13.63 -50.68
C GLY A 10 -0.65 12.23 -50.12
N ARG A 11 0.11 11.42 -50.86
CA ARG A 11 0.61 10.10 -50.46
C ARG A 11 1.70 10.25 -49.39
N GLY A 12 1.65 9.47 -48.31
CA GLY A 12 2.76 9.31 -47.35
C GLY A 12 2.41 8.41 -46.15
N PRO A 13 3.15 7.31 -45.89
CA PRO A 13 2.82 6.33 -44.87
C PRO A 13 3.58 6.59 -43.56
N SER A 14 2.93 6.43 -42.41
CA SER A 14 3.52 5.95 -41.13
C SER A 14 2.68 6.38 -39.93
N ALA A 15 2.29 5.40 -39.10
CA ALA A 15 2.51 5.40 -37.65
C ALA A 15 1.66 4.30 -37.00
N SER A 16 2.35 3.21 -36.69
CA SER A 16 1.95 2.23 -35.68
C SER A 16 1.54 2.91 -34.38
N THR A 17 0.44 2.46 -33.76
CA THR A 17 0.42 2.31 -32.30
C THR A 17 -0.28 1.00 -31.94
N SER A 18 0.58 -0.01 -31.85
CA SER A 18 0.37 -1.30 -31.20
C SER A 18 -0.35 -1.16 -29.87
N GLY A 19 -1.28 -2.09 -29.62
CA GLY A 19 -1.81 -2.39 -28.31
C GLY A 19 -0.68 -2.65 -27.30
N GLY A 20 -0.45 -1.67 -26.44
CA GLY A 20 0.53 -1.75 -25.37
C GLY A 20 -0.03 -2.51 -24.18
N TYR A 21 0.17 -3.83 -24.18
CA TYR A 21 0.11 -4.62 -22.95
C TYR A 21 1.15 -4.03 -21.99
N ARG A 22 0.69 -3.31 -20.95
CA ARG A 22 1.58 -2.77 -19.92
C ARG A 22 2.36 -3.94 -19.32
N ARG A 23 3.68 -3.92 -19.50
CA ARG A 23 4.59 -4.86 -18.83
C ARG A 23 4.36 -4.80 -17.32
N PRO A 24 4.41 -5.93 -16.59
CA PRO A 24 4.30 -5.92 -15.13
C PRO A 24 5.45 -5.10 -14.54
N VAL A 25 5.07 -4.12 -13.71
CA VAL A 25 5.95 -3.14 -13.03
C VAL A 25 7.11 -3.80 -12.27
N MET A 26 6.99 -5.08 -11.90
CA MET A 26 8.02 -5.85 -11.21
C MET A 26 9.32 -6.03 -11.98
N LYS A 27 9.33 -6.14 -13.31
CA LYS A 27 10.59 -6.35 -14.06
C LYS A 27 11.47 -5.10 -14.08
N GLY A 28 10.87 -3.93 -14.26
CA GLY A 28 11.61 -2.65 -14.25
C GLY A 28 12.24 -2.32 -12.90
N ILE A 29 11.64 -2.78 -11.79
CA ILE A 29 12.21 -2.59 -10.44
C ILE A 29 13.47 -3.44 -10.26
N LEU A 30 13.49 -4.68 -10.76
CA LEU A 30 14.63 -5.60 -10.66
C LEU A 30 15.82 -5.13 -11.52
N ASP A 31 15.54 -4.60 -12.72
CA ASP A 31 16.60 -4.13 -13.62
C ASP A 31 17.27 -2.85 -13.10
N ILE A 32 16.48 -1.92 -12.52
CA ILE A 32 16.98 -0.70 -11.85
C ILE A 32 17.76 -1.05 -10.57
N GLU A 33 17.32 -2.06 -9.81
CA GLU A 33 18.07 -2.57 -8.64
C GLU A 33 19.46 -3.09 -9.05
N SER A 34 19.58 -3.82 -10.16
CA SER A 34 20.89 -4.35 -10.60
C SER A 34 21.89 -3.25 -10.99
N ALA A 35 21.43 -2.20 -11.68
CA ALA A 35 22.29 -1.10 -12.14
C ALA A 35 22.69 -0.16 -10.98
N ALA A 36 21.75 0.17 -10.09
CA ALA A 36 22.02 1.04 -8.95
C ALA A 36 22.91 0.37 -7.90
N ILE A 37 22.79 -0.94 -7.72
CA ILE A 37 23.66 -1.73 -6.83
C ILE A 37 25.08 -1.81 -7.42
N SER A 38 25.24 -1.99 -8.73
CA SER A 38 26.56 -1.96 -9.37
C SER A 38 27.25 -0.61 -9.20
N GLU A 39 26.55 0.51 -9.42
CA GLU A 39 27.18 1.84 -9.23
C GLU A 39 27.54 2.14 -7.77
N GLN A 40 26.70 1.75 -6.81
CA GLN A 40 27.02 1.92 -5.39
C GLN A 40 28.16 1.02 -4.91
N ILE A 41 28.27 -0.20 -5.42
CA ILE A 41 29.38 -1.11 -5.10
C ILE A 41 30.69 -0.59 -5.72
N ILE A 42 30.67 -0.11 -6.97
CA ILE A 42 31.87 0.45 -7.64
C ILE A 42 32.33 1.74 -6.96
N SER A 43 31.43 2.57 -6.41
CA SER A 43 31.82 3.76 -5.66
C SER A 43 32.46 3.46 -4.30
N ILE A 44 32.22 2.29 -3.72
CA ILE A 44 32.72 1.89 -2.39
C ILE A 44 34.06 1.14 -2.50
N TYR A 45 34.35 0.54 -3.66
CA TYR A 45 35.61 -0.13 -3.95
C TYR A 45 36.36 0.63 -5.05
N PRO A 46 37.46 1.37 -4.76
CA PRO A 46 38.31 1.85 -5.85
C PRO A 46 38.79 0.63 -6.65
N GLY A 47 38.60 0.69 -7.97
CA GLY A 47 38.96 -0.38 -8.89
C GLY A 47 40.40 -0.85 -8.66
N SER A 48 40.61 -2.15 -8.85
CA SER A 48 41.88 -2.89 -8.67
C SER A 48 43.05 -2.39 -9.52
N ASP A 49 42.87 -1.36 -10.33
CA ASP A 49 43.85 -0.94 -11.34
C ASP A 49 44.80 0.17 -10.83
N SER A 50 44.67 0.58 -9.57
CA SER A 50 45.63 1.48 -8.92
C SER A 50 46.77 0.70 -8.24
N PHE A 51 47.44 -0.16 -8.99
CA PHE A 51 48.73 -0.75 -8.61
C PHE A 51 49.79 -0.44 -9.67
N ALA A 52 49.97 0.84 -9.99
CA ALA A 52 51.08 1.33 -10.78
C ALA A 52 51.94 2.25 -9.91
N THR A 53 53.09 1.70 -9.50
CA THR A 53 54.34 2.34 -9.04
C THR A 53 54.28 3.23 -7.79
N LEU A 54 54.57 2.63 -6.63
CA LEU A 54 55.09 3.37 -5.49
C LEU A 54 56.63 3.53 -5.62
N PRO A 55 57.20 4.71 -5.36
CA PRO A 55 58.66 4.92 -5.37
C PRO A 55 59.33 4.14 -4.22
N PRO A 56 60.57 3.65 -4.40
CA PRO A 56 61.25 2.82 -3.41
C PRO A 56 61.61 3.64 -2.17
N GLY A 57 61.24 3.16 -0.97
CA GLY A 57 61.76 3.69 0.30
C GLY A 57 60.76 4.08 1.40
N ARG A 58 59.46 3.78 1.29
CA ARG A 58 58.54 3.97 2.44
C ARG A 58 58.37 2.68 3.25
N PRO A 59 58.40 2.73 4.59
CA PRO A 59 58.10 1.57 5.42
C PRO A 59 56.66 1.09 5.17
N PRO A 60 56.39 -0.22 5.32
CA PRO A 60 55.06 -0.77 5.08
C PRO A 60 54.04 -0.07 5.98
N VAL A 61 52.96 0.43 5.39
CA VAL A 61 51.82 0.98 6.12
C VAL A 61 51.27 -0.14 7.00
N SER A 62 51.45 0.01 8.32
CA SER A 62 50.87 -0.88 9.33
C SER A 62 49.36 -1.01 9.07
N SER A 63 48.94 -2.21 8.70
CA SER A 63 47.56 -2.58 8.38
C SER A 63 46.65 -2.69 9.61
N SER A 64 47.04 -2.07 10.74
CA SER A 64 46.24 -1.99 11.94
C SER A 64 45.04 -1.06 11.72
N ARG A 65 44.04 -1.55 10.99
CA ARG A 65 42.69 -0.96 10.87
C ARG A 65 42.03 -1.04 12.25
N PRO A 66 41.89 0.07 13.01
CA PRO A 66 41.47 0.01 14.39
C PRO A 66 39.98 0.29 14.51
N TRP A 67 39.13 -0.52 13.86
CA TRP A 67 37.71 -0.53 14.21
C TRP A 67 37.13 -1.87 13.81
N ARG A 68 36.75 -2.65 14.81
CA ARG A 68 35.80 -3.76 14.72
C ARG A 68 34.52 -3.23 14.08
N MET A 69 34.43 -3.24 12.75
CA MET A 69 33.15 -3.43 12.07
C MET A 69 32.73 -4.87 12.39
N ALA A 70 32.17 -5.02 13.59
CA ALA A 70 31.56 -6.26 14.01
C ALA A 70 30.45 -6.56 13.02
N TYR A 71 30.70 -7.57 12.18
CA TYR A 71 29.82 -8.28 11.28
C TYR A 71 28.32 -8.01 11.51
N LEU A 72 27.79 -6.92 10.96
CA LEU A 72 26.36 -6.83 10.74
C LEU A 72 26.08 -7.80 9.58
N PRO A 73 25.31 -8.88 9.79
CA PRO A 73 25.04 -9.83 8.73
C PRO A 73 24.36 -9.09 7.57
N GLU A 74 24.77 -9.38 6.33
CA GLU A 74 24.21 -8.79 5.09
C GLU A 74 22.67 -8.71 5.08
N ARG A 75 22.02 -9.72 5.68
CA ARG A 75 20.57 -9.77 5.87
C ARG A 75 20.04 -8.60 6.70
N LEU A 76 20.73 -8.24 7.78
CA LEU A 76 20.35 -7.14 8.66
C LEU A 76 20.50 -5.79 7.96
N ILE A 77 21.57 -5.59 7.18
CA ILE A 77 21.75 -4.35 6.41
C ILE A 77 20.64 -4.19 5.37
N ARG A 78 20.29 -5.28 4.65
CA ARG A 78 19.17 -5.29 3.69
C ARG A 78 17.82 -5.06 4.35
N LEU A 79 17.59 -5.63 5.53
CA LEU A 79 16.37 -5.40 6.30
C LEU A 79 16.27 -3.94 6.77
N LEU A 80 17.37 -3.39 7.32
CA LEU A 80 17.39 -2.01 7.79
C LEU A 80 17.20 -1.00 6.65
N SER A 81 17.80 -1.24 5.49
CA SER A 81 17.62 -0.38 4.31
C SER A 81 16.20 -0.48 3.75
N ALA A 82 15.61 -1.68 3.70
CA ALA A 82 14.22 -1.90 3.28
C ALA A 82 13.21 -1.24 4.23
N VAL A 83 13.44 -1.32 5.55
CA VAL A 83 12.62 -0.67 6.57
C VAL A 83 12.74 0.85 6.46
N SER A 84 13.96 1.39 6.38
CA SER A 84 14.22 2.83 6.21
C SER A 84 13.53 3.39 4.96
N LYS A 85 13.59 2.65 3.85
CA LYS A 85 12.89 3.02 2.61
C LYS A 85 11.39 3.07 2.82
N THR A 86 10.81 2.07 3.47
CA THR A 86 9.37 2.00 3.77
C THR A 86 8.91 3.16 4.64
N LEU A 87 9.65 3.48 5.70
CA LEU A 87 9.35 4.59 6.61
C LEU A 87 9.36 5.97 5.93
N ARG A 88 10.14 6.14 4.86
CA ARG A 88 10.18 7.38 4.07
C ARG A 88 9.01 7.51 3.08
N MET A 89 8.26 6.44 2.82
CA MET A 89 7.17 6.48 1.85
C MET A 89 5.92 7.15 2.43
N ARG A 90 5.27 8.02 1.64
CA ARG A 90 4.04 8.72 2.05
C ARG A 90 2.88 7.77 2.38
N TRP A 91 2.76 6.65 1.66
CA TRP A 91 1.69 5.67 1.88
C TRP A 91 1.75 5.06 3.28
N PHE A 92 2.95 4.87 3.83
CA PHE A 92 3.14 4.30 5.16
C PHE A 92 2.49 5.20 6.23
N TRP A 93 2.74 6.51 6.15
CA TRP A 93 2.15 7.47 7.09
C TRP A 93 0.63 7.59 6.94
N TYR A 94 0.10 7.49 5.72
CA TYR A 94 -1.36 7.41 5.52
C TYR A 94 -1.95 6.15 6.17
N SER A 95 -1.26 5.01 6.09
CA SER A 95 -1.69 3.77 6.77
C SER A 95 -1.68 3.91 8.29
N ILE A 96 -0.63 4.51 8.87
CA ILE A 96 -0.56 4.75 10.32
C ILE A 96 -1.68 5.69 10.78
N ALA A 97 -1.85 6.83 10.11
CA ALA A 97 -2.92 7.78 10.42
C ALA A 97 -4.30 7.14 10.32
N SER A 98 -4.53 6.34 9.26
CA SER A 98 -5.78 5.59 9.09
C SER A 98 -6.00 4.59 10.22
N SER A 99 -5.00 3.81 10.61
CA SER A 99 -5.11 2.86 11.73
C SER A 99 -5.49 3.53 13.04
N LEU A 100 -4.91 4.70 13.34
CA LEU A 100 -5.26 5.45 14.55
C LEU A 100 -6.71 5.92 14.53
N CYS A 101 -7.16 6.47 13.41
CA CYS A 101 -8.56 6.87 13.23
C CYS A 101 -9.52 5.68 13.35
N TRP A 102 -9.20 4.54 12.72
CA TRP A 102 -10.00 3.31 12.83
C TRP A 102 -10.05 2.77 14.25
N THR A 103 -8.96 2.87 15.01
CA THR A 103 -8.93 2.45 16.42
C THR A 103 -9.82 3.35 17.28
N GLY A 104 -9.71 4.67 17.12
CA GLY A 104 -10.58 5.62 17.82
C GLY A 104 -12.06 5.43 17.47
N TRP A 105 -12.35 5.17 16.20
CA TRP A 105 -13.70 4.81 15.75
C TRP A 105 -14.18 3.51 16.40
N ALA A 106 -13.39 2.43 16.39
CA ALA A 106 -13.83 1.15 16.94
C ALA A 106 -14.16 1.26 18.44
N PHE A 107 -13.36 2.02 19.19
CA PHE A 107 -13.59 2.28 20.61
C PHE A 107 -14.90 3.05 20.84
N THR A 108 -15.10 4.17 20.14
CA THR A 108 -16.30 5.00 20.27
C THR A 108 -17.55 4.30 19.72
N ALA A 109 -17.41 3.50 18.66
CA ALA A 109 -18.46 2.66 18.10
C ALA A 109 -18.96 1.62 19.11
N LYS A 110 -18.03 0.93 19.80
CA LYS A 110 -18.35 -0.04 20.84
C LYS A 110 -19.07 0.62 22.02
N LEU A 111 -18.66 1.82 22.43
CA LEU A 111 -19.32 2.56 23.51
C LEU A 111 -20.71 3.04 23.10
N GLY A 112 -20.84 3.76 21.99
CA GLY A 112 -22.12 4.29 21.55
C GLY A 112 -23.14 3.21 21.20
N SER A 113 -22.70 2.02 20.74
CA SER A 113 -23.62 0.92 20.40
C SER A 113 -24.36 0.36 21.62
N LYS A 114 -23.86 0.62 22.84
CA LYS A 114 -24.56 0.28 24.10
C LYS A 114 -25.70 1.26 24.38
N GLU A 115 -25.48 2.53 24.10
CA GLU A 115 -26.43 3.60 24.44
C GLU A 115 -27.55 3.74 23.41
N ILE A 116 -27.24 3.60 22.12
CA ILE A 116 -28.20 3.88 21.04
C ILE A 116 -28.39 2.70 20.08
N PRO A 117 -29.56 2.60 19.41
CA PRO A 117 -29.81 1.58 18.41
C PRO A 117 -28.82 1.66 17.23
N PRO A 118 -28.47 0.52 16.59
CA PRO A 118 -27.51 0.49 15.48
C PRO A 118 -27.88 1.38 14.29
N ALA A 119 -29.18 1.48 13.96
CA ALA A 119 -29.68 2.33 12.88
C ALA A 119 -29.43 3.82 13.18
N THR A 120 -29.74 4.26 14.40
CA THR A 120 -29.47 5.64 14.86
C THR A 120 -27.98 5.93 14.87
N MET A 121 -27.17 4.97 15.32
CA MET A 121 -25.72 5.11 15.34
C MET A 121 -25.12 5.26 13.95
N GLN A 122 -25.61 4.47 12.99
CA GLN A 122 -25.22 4.59 11.59
C GLN A 122 -25.64 5.94 10.99
N PHE A 123 -26.87 6.37 11.27
CA PHE A 123 -27.38 7.64 10.78
C PHE A 123 -26.52 8.82 11.26
N VAL A 124 -26.20 8.86 12.56
CA VAL A 124 -25.32 9.90 13.14
C VAL A 124 -23.90 9.79 12.59
N SER A 125 -23.37 8.57 12.40
CA SER A 125 -22.05 8.35 11.78
C SER A 125 -22.00 8.90 10.36
N ALA A 126 -23.08 8.74 9.58
CA ALA A 126 -23.17 9.27 8.22
C ALA A 126 -23.06 10.80 8.20
N PHE A 127 -23.67 11.49 9.17
CA PHE A 127 -23.48 12.94 9.34
C PHE A 127 -22.02 13.31 9.65
N GLY A 128 -21.34 12.52 10.49
CA GLY A 128 -19.91 12.69 10.75
C GLY A 128 -19.06 12.58 9.48
N PHE A 129 -19.28 11.54 8.67
CA PHE A 129 -18.60 11.38 7.38
C PHE A 129 -18.92 12.50 6.39
N LEU A 130 -20.18 12.95 6.34
CA LEU A 130 -20.61 14.04 5.49
C LEU A 130 -19.89 15.34 5.87
N LEU A 131 -19.81 15.66 7.16
CA LEU A 131 -19.11 16.85 7.66
C LEU A 131 -17.63 16.84 7.26
N VAL A 132 -16.94 15.70 7.45
CA VAL A 132 -15.55 15.53 7.01
C VAL A 132 -15.43 15.72 5.49
N GLY A 133 -16.36 15.16 4.72
CA GLY A 133 -16.43 15.33 3.27
C GLY A 133 -16.56 16.80 2.85
N ILE A 134 -17.45 17.56 3.50
CA ILE A 134 -17.65 18.99 3.24
C ILE A 134 -16.39 19.79 3.59
N VAL A 135 -15.77 19.54 4.74
CA VAL A 135 -14.52 20.22 5.13
C VAL A 135 -13.42 19.96 4.09
N LEU A 136 -13.25 18.71 3.66
CA LEU A 136 -12.28 18.37 2.62
C LEU A 136 -12.60 19.04 1.28
N PHE A 137 -13.87 19.10 0.91
CA PHE A 137 -14.35 19.75 -0.30
C PHE A 137 -14.00 21.25 -0.32
N VAL A 138 -14.21 21.95 0.80
CA VAL A 138 -13.88 23.36 0.97
C VAL A 138 -12.36 23.59 0.97
N VAL A 139 -11.60 22.80 1.74
CA VAL A 139 -10.13 22.92 1.82
C VAL A 139 -9.46 22.67 0.47
N LYS A 140 -10.02 21.76 -0.34
CA LYS A 140 -9.52 21.48 -1.70
C LYS A 140 -10.01 22.48 -2.75
N LYS A 141 -10.67 23.58 -2.35
CA LYS A 141 -11.11 24.66 -3.24
C LYS A 141 -11.86 24.14 -4.47
N PHE A 142 -12.75 23.16 -4.28
CA PHE A 142 -13.57 22.59 -5.37
C PHE A 142 -12.76 21.86 -6.48
N GLN A 143 -11.46 21.62 -6.30
CA GLN A 143 -10.63 20.93 -7.29
C GLN A 143 -10.68 19.40 -7.17
N LEU A 144 -11.88 18.83 -7.24
CA LEU A 144 -12.02 17.37 -7.28
C LEU A 144 -11.92 16.87 -8.71
N SER A 145 -11.04 15.88 -8.93
CA SER A 145 -10.97 15.18 -10.20
C SER A 145 -12.27 14.44 -10.44
N SER A 146 -13.10 14.92 -11.37
CA SER A 146 -14.36 14.29 -11.72
C SER A 146 -14.12 13.14 -12.69
N SER A 147 -13.86 11.95 -12.15
CA SER A 147 -13.85 10.71 -12.92
C SER A 147 -15.15 9.97 -12.67
N TRP A 148 -15.97 9.77 -13.72
CA TRP A 148 -17.22 9.01 -13.61
C TRP A 148 -17.01 7.60 -13.03
N ARG A 149 -15.92 6.93 -13.46
CA ARG A 149 -15.56 5.60 -12.93
C ARG A 149 -15.19 5.67 -11.45
N GLY A 150 -14.38 6.67 -11.08
CA GLY A 150 -14.00 6.90 -9.68
C GLY A 150 -15.20 7.17 -8.79
N GLY A 151 -16.15 8.01 -9.25
CA GLY A 151 -17.38 8.32 -8.54
C GLY A 151 -18.22 7.07 -8.25
N ARG A 152 -18.38 6.18 -9.24
CA ARG A 152 -19.10 4.90 -9.05
C ARG A 152 -18.46 4.01 -7.99
N TYR A 153 -17.13 3.86 -8.02
CA TYR A 153 -16.43 3.07 -7.00
C TYR A 153 -16.52 3.71 -5.61
N ALA A 154 -16.43 5.04 -5.52
CA ALA A 154 -16.58 5.76 -4.26
C ALA A 154 -17.99 5.61 -3.66
N LEU A 155 -19.03 5.72 -4.49
CA LEU A 155 -20.42 5.52 -4.07
C LEU A 155 -20.66 4.09 -3.58
N LEU A 156 -20.19 3.09 -4.35
CA LEU A 156 -20.35 1.69 -3.97
C LEU A 156 -19.59 1.36 -2.68
N SER A 157 -18.38 1.90 -2.53
CA SER A 157 -17.60 1.81 -1.30
C SER A 157 -18.35 2.42 -0.11
N GLY A 158 -18.91 3.63 -0.27
CA GLY A 158 -19.72 4.29 0.77
C GLY A 158 -20.97 3.50 1.15
N LEU A 159 -21.65 2.89 0.17
CA LEU A 159 -22.82 2.04 0.42
C LEU A 159 -22.44 0.82 1.27
N PHE A 160 -21.37 0.11 0.91
CA PHE A 160 -20.90 -1.05 1.68
C PHE A 160 -20.40 -0.64 3.06
N LEU A 161 -19.72 0.50 3.19
CA LEU A 161 -19.33 1.06 4.48
C LEU A 161 -20.56 1.34 5.35
N GLY A 162 -21.63 1.87 4.74
CA GLY A 162 -22.88 2.15 5.42
C GLY A 162 -23.58 0.90 5.94
N LEU A 163 -23.81 -0.07 5.04
CA LEU A 163 -24.46 -1.33 5.37
C LEU A 163 -23.64 -2.16 6.37
N GLY A 164 -22.32 -2.23 6.17
CA GLY A 164 -21.39 -2.90 7.08
C GLY A 164 -21.35 -2.24 8.46
N GLY A 165 -21.45 -0.91 8.52
CA GLY A 165 -21.54 -0.16 9.78
C GLY A 165 -22.77 -0.55 10.60
N ILE A 166 -23.95 -0.65 9.98
CA ILE A 166 -25.18 -1.11 10.68
C ILE A 166 -24.98 -2.51 11.26
N ALA A 167 -24.48 -3.45 10.45
CA ALA A 167 -24.24 -4.82 10.88
C ALA A 167 -23.23 -4.88 12.04
N LEU A 168 -22.15 -4.09 11.96
CA LEU A 168 -21.13 -4.03 12.99
C LEU A 168 -21.64 -3.42 14.30
N TYR A 169 -22.37 -2.31 14.24
CA TYR A 169 -22.95 -1.69 15.44
C TYR A 169 -23.99 -2.62 16.08
N GLY A 170 -24.75 -3.36 15.26
CA GLY A 170 -25.60 -4.46 15.71
C GLY A 170 -24.81 -5.54 16.44
N ALA A 171 -23.68 -5.98 15.88
CA ALA A 171 -22.81 -6.97 16.51
C ALA A 171 -22.22 -6.48 17.84
N TYR A 172 -21.76 -5.22 17.92
CA TYR A 172 -21.28 -4.64 19.17
C TYR A 172 -22.36 -4.58 20.24
N ARG A 173 -23.60 -4.29 19.86
CA ARG A 173 -24.74 -4.25 20.79
C ARG A 173 -25.19 -5.64 21.22
N ALA A 174 -25.16 -6.62 20.32
CA ALA A 174 -25.60 -8.00 20.59
C ALA A 174 -24.56 -8.82 21.37
N SER A 175 -23.26 -8.50 21.24
CA SER A 175 -22.20 -9.26 21.90
C SER A 175 -21.90 -8.73 23.32
N GLY A 176 -21.65 -9.64 24.26
CA GLY A 176 -21.04 -9.30 25.55
C GLY A 176 -19.53 -8.97 25.45
N ASN A 177 -18.86 -9.43 24.39
CA ASN A 177 -17.43 -9.26 24.18
C ASN A 177 -17.14 -8.52 22.86
N GLY A 178 -17.15 -7.18 22.92
CA GLY A 178 -16.84 -6.37 21.74
C GLY A 178 -15.40 -6.54 21.23
N SER A 179 -14.46 -7.08 22.01
CA SER A 179 -13.10 -7.33 21.52
C SER A 179 -13.09 -8.45 20.46
N VAL A 180 -13.93 -9.48 20.64
CA VAL A 180 -14.12 -10.54 19.64
C VAL A 180 -14.76 -9.98 18.37
N VAL A 181 -15.78 -9.12 18.51
CA VAL A 181 -16.43 -8.48 17.35
C VAL A 181 -15.43 -7.67 16.53
N THR A 182 -14.59 -6.85 17.18
CA THR A 182 -13.55 -6.07 16.49
C THR A 182 -12.53 -6.97 15.79
N ALA A 183 -12.09 -8.06 16.44
CA ALA A 183 -11.11 -8.97 15.85
C ALA A 183 -11.67 -9.73 14.64
N VAL A 184 -12.89 -10.27 14.74
CA VAL A 184 -13.57 -10.95 13.63
C VAL A 184 -13.77 -9.98 12.45
N THR A 185 -14.22 -8.76 12.72
CA THR A 185 -14.48 -7.78 11.66
C THR A 185 -13.20 -7.24 11.02
N SER A 186 -12.07 -7.26 11.74
CA SER A 186 -10.75 -6.93 11.20
C SER A 186 -10.19 -7.98 10.23
N LEU A 187 -10.84 -9.14 10.07
CA LEU A 187 -10.46 -10.16 9.08
C LEU A 187 -10.96 -9.91 7.66
N TYR A 188 -11.64 -8.80 7.39
CA TYR A 188 -12.01 -8.48 6.01
C TYR A 188 -10.83 -8.58 5.00
N PRO A 189 -9.54 -8.35 5.34
CA PRO A 189 -8.43 -8.59 4.40
C PRO A 189 -8.32 -10.05 3.95
N VAL A 190 -8.65 -11.02 4.81
CA VAL A 190 -8.66 -12.44 4.44
C VAL A 190 -9.72 -12.68 3.37
N VAL A 191 -10.92 -12.13 3.57
CA VAL A 191 -12.00 -12.20 2.58
C VAL A 191 -11.58 -11.51 1.28
N THR A 192 -10.95 -10.33 1.36
CA THR A 192 -10.41 -9.63 0.19
C THR A 192 -9.38 -10.47 -0.57
N VAL A 193 -8.49 -11.17 0.14
CA VAL A 193 -7.52 -12.08 -0.48
C VAL A 193 -8.22 -13.25 -1.16
N LEU A 194 -9.24 -13.85 -0.53
CA LEU A 194 -10.04 -14.91 -1.15
C LEU A 194 -10.74 -14.42 -2.43
N PHE A 195 -11.28 -13.19 -2.42
CA PHE A 195 -11.84 -12.57 -3.61
C PHE A 195 -10.78 -12.34 -4.70
N ALA A 196 -9.58 -11.88 -4.34
CA ALA A 196 -8.49 -11.71 -5.30
C ALA A 196 -8.10 -13.06 -5.94
N VAL A 197 -8.02 -14.13 -5.17
CA VAL A 197 -7.69 -15.46 -5.71
C VAL A 197 -8.80 -16.00 -6.61
N THR A 198 -10.05 -15.88 -6.18
CA THR A 198 -11.20 -16.44 -6.91
C THR A 198 -11.53 -15.66 -8.18
N PHE A 199 -11.51 -14.32 -8.13
CA PHE A 199 -11.90 -13.46 -9.26
C PHE A 199 -10.72 -12.99 -10.11
N LEU A 200 -9.56 -12.68 -9.50
CA LEU A 200 -8.38 -12.22 -10.25
C LEU A 200 -7.43 -13.37 -10.62
N ARG A 201 -7.71 -14.61 -10.16
CA ARG A 201 -6.88 -15.81 -10.40
C ARG A 201 -5.42 -15.62 -9.94
N GLU A 202 -5.20 -14.79 -8.93
CA GLU A 202 -3.87 -14.59 -8.36
C GLU A 202 -3.42 -15.86 -7.62
N LYS A 203 -2.15 -16.26 -7.81
CA LYS A 203 -1.55 -17.39 -7.10
C LYS A 203 -1.14 -16.94 -5.70
N LEU A 204 -1.72 -17.54 -4.67
CA LEU A 204 -1.33 -17.28 -3.29
C LEU A 204 0.11 -17.74 -3.01
N ASN A 205 0.89 -16.85 -2.38
CA ASN A 205 2.19 -17.22 -1.84
C ASN A 205 1.99 -18.03 -0.55
N LYS A 206 2.85 -19.03 -0.30
CA LYS A 206 2.84 -19.85 0.94
C LYS A 206 2.85 -18.99 2.22
N LEU A 207 3.52 -17.83 2.18
CA LEU A 207 3.52 -16.87 3.29
C LEU A 207 2.15 -16.20 3.54
N GLN A 208 1.38 -15.91 2.50
CA GLN A 208 0.03 -15.33 2.67
C GLN A 208 -0.92 -16.34 3.30
N VAL A 209 -0.84 -17.60 2.87
CA VAL A 209 -1.61 -18.69 3.47
C VAL A 209 -1.27 -18.83 4.96
N LEU A 210 0.02 -18.82 5.31
CA LEU A 210 0.46 -18.87 6.71
C LEU A 210 -0.06 -17.68 7.53
N GLY A 211 -0.05 -16.47 6.97
CA GLY A 211 -0.61 -15.28 7.60
C GLY A 211 -2.11 -15.39 7.89
N ILE A 212 -2.88 -16.00 6.97
CA ILE A 212 -4.32 -16.27 7.19
C ILE A 212 -4.51 -17.23 8.37
N PHE A 213 -3.72 -18.30 8.47
CA PHE A 213 -3.79 -19.24 9.60
C PHE A 213 -3.43 -18.57 10.93
N PHE A 214 -2.39 -17.73 10.97
CA PHE A 214 -2.06 -16.97 12.18
C PHE A 214 -3.16 -16.00 12.58
N ALA A 215 -3.79 -15.32 11.62
CA ALA A 215 -4.90 -14.42 11.90
C ALA A 215 -6.12 -15.18 12.48
N ALA A 216 -6.45 -16.34 11.94
CA ALA A 216 -7.49 -17.21 12.47
C ALA A 216 -7.18 -17.69 13.91
N GLY A 217 -5.93 -18.10 14.16
CA GLY A 217 -5.48 -18.51 15.49
C GLY A 217 -5.58 -17.39 16.52
N ALA A 218 -5.18 -16.16 16.15
CA ALA A 218 -5.28 -15.00 17.03
C ALA A 218 -6.73 -14.72 17.47
N ILE A 219 -7.72 -14.93 16.59
CA ILE A 219 -9.13 -14.71 16.92
C ILE A 219 -9.69 -15.78 17.83
N LEU A 220 -9.32 -17.05 17.60
CA LEU A 220 -9.71 -18.14 18.50
C LEU A 220 -9.18 -17.87 19.91
N LEU A 221 -7.93 -17.42 20.03
CA LEU A 221 -7.32 -17.04 21.31
C LEU A 221 -7.97 -15.80 21.95
N LEU A 222 -8.44 -14.84 21.16
CA LEU A 222 -9.13 -13.65 21.69
C LEU A 222 -10.60 -13.93 22.05
N SER A 223 -11.16 -15.02 21.50
CA SER A 223 -12.56 -15.42 21.69
C SER A 223 -12.77 -16.43 22.81
N SER A 224 -11.71 -17.02 23.36
CA SER A 224 -11.72 -17.80 24.60
C SER A 224 -11.71 -16.90 25.83
#